data_AF-A0A6A1USX5-F1
#
_entry.id   AF-A0A6A1USX5-F1
#
_cell.length_a   1.000
_cell.length_b   1.000
_cell.length_c   1.000
_cell.angle_alpha   90.00
_cell.angle_beta   90.00
_cell.angle_gamma   90.00
#
_symmetry.space_group_name_H-M   'P 1'
#
loop_
_entity.id
_entity.type
_entity.pdbx_description
1 polymer ?
#
loop_
_entity_poly.entity_id
_entity_poly.type
_entity_poly.pdbx_seq_one_letter_code
_entity_poly.pdbx_strand_id
1 'polypeptide(L)'
;MDDSRPSPSTPSPPPSPMRIADSDLDAPLSTAEFLTRQEVLKRRSRRARQLARCYKAHYWALMDELKAKHKEYYWLYGKSPYKDEDEVEEENATGNNRNCRRKEGAKGNDEGMTETMEIRRCEVTGCKAKAMALTSYCHAHILSDSKQKLYKGCSYCIKR
;
A
#
# COMPACT_ATOMS: atom_id res chain seq x y z
N MET A 1 30.77 14.05 29.49
CA MET A 1 30.08 14.06 28.18
C MET A 1 28.79 13.30 28.41
N ASP A 2 27.69 13.98 28.18
CA ASP A 2 26.33 13.61 28.56
C ASP A 2 25.80 12.49 27.65
N ASP A 3 25.48 11.33 28.25
CA ASP A 3 24.98 10.14 27.55
C ASP A 3 23.44 10.19 27.54
N SER A 4 22.90 11.03 26.65
CA SER A 4 21.45 11.18 26.45
C SER A 4 20.89 9.99 25.66
N ARG A 5 20.46 8.95 26.39
CA ARG A 5 19.73 7.79 25.87
C ARG A 5 18.38 8.23 25.26
N PRO A 6 18.00 7.76 24.05
CA PRO A 6 16.67 8.03 23.51
C PRO A 6 15.60 7.25 24.29
N SER A 7 14.58 7.98 24.72
CA SER A 7 13.40 7.47 25.44
C SER A 7 12.68 6.38 24.64
N PRO A 8 12.21 5.29 25.27
CA PRO A 8 11.41 4.28 24.59
C PRO A 8 10.06 4.89 24.17
N SER A 9 9.76 4.83 22.87
CA SER A 9 8.47 5.20 22.30
C SER A 9 7.37 4.32 22.91
N THR A 10 6.47 4.96 23.66
CA THR A 10 5.29 4.31 24.23
C THR A 10 4.44 3.71 23.11
N PRO A 11 4.09 2.41 23.14
CA PRO A 11 3.23 1.81 22.12
C PRO A 11 1.86 2.49 22.14
N SER A 12 1.30 2.76 20.96
CA SER A 12 -0.02 3.38 20.87
C SER A 12 -1.07 2.48 21.53
N PRO A 13 -2.07 3.06 22.22
CA PRO A 13 -3.12 2.27 22.85
C PRO A 13 -3.86 1.46 21.77
N PRO A 14 -4.27 0.22 22.09
CA PRO A 14 -5.05 -0.58 21.16
C PRO A 14 -6.30 0.20 20.74
N PRO A 15 -6.72 0.08 19.46
CA PRO A 15 -7.91 0.76 18.99
C PRO A 15 -9.08 0.39 19.90
N SER A 16 -9.79 1.39 20.41
CA SER A 16 -10.96 1.19 21.25
C SER A 16 -11.89 0.17 20.59
N PRO A 17 -12.37 -0.85 21.33
CA PRO A 17 -13.26 -1.85 20.76
C PRO A 17 -14.44 -1.11 20.12
N MET A 18 -14.72 -1.44 18.86
CA MET A 18 -15.80 -0.79 18.10
C MET A 18 -17.07 -0.79 18.95
N ARG A 19 -17.50 0.41 19.38
CA ARG A 19 -18.73 0.55 20.14
C ARG A 19 -19.90 0.23 19.21
N ILE A 20 -20.48 -0.93 19.47
CA ILE A 20 -21.65 -1.47 18.82
C ILE A 20 -22.84 -0.55 19.20
N ALA A 21 -23.17 0.41 18.32
CA ALA A 21 -24.33 1.29 18.50
C ALA A 21 -25.59 0.47 18.80
N ASP A 22 -26.39 0.88 19.79
CA ASP A 22 -27.59 0.17 20.25
C ASP A 22 -27.34 -1.15 21.00
N SER A 23 -26.08 -1.52 21.30
CA SER A 23 -25.77 -2.70 22.14
C SER A 23 -26.39 -2.62 23.53
N ASP A 24 -26.52 -1.41 24.05
CA ASP A 24 -27.02 -1.16 25.41
C ASP A 24 -28.50 -1.52 25.55
N LEU A 25 -29.25 -1.49 24.44
CA LEU A 25 -30.66 -1.92 24.40
C LEU A 25 -30.81 -3.45 24.47
N ASP A 26 -29.76 -4.19 24.11
CA ASP A 26 -29.70 -5.65 24.18
C ASP A 26 -29.16 -6.16 25.53
N ALA A 27 -28.49 -5.29 26.30
CA ALA A 27 -27.84 -5.63 27.58
C ALA A 27 -28.81 -6.22 28.62
N PRO A 28 -29.97 -5.59 28.93
CA PRO A 28 -30.91 -6.18 29.91
C PRO A 28 -31.58 -7.46 29.41
N LEU A 29 -31.72 -7.62 28.09
CA LEU A 29 -32.28 -8.82 27.45
C LEU A 29 -31.26 -9.97 27.36
N SER A 30 -29.99 -9.72 27.70
CA SER A 30 -28.93 -10.74 27.66
C SER A 30 -28.89 -11.59 28.92
N THR A 31 -29.37 -11.05 30.04
CA THR A 31 -29.39 -11.69 31.36
C THR A 31 -30.76 -12.26 31.73
N ALA A 32 -31.79 -12.00 30.91
CA ALA A 32 -33.14 -12.50 31.14
C ALA A 32 -33.21 -14.03 30.98
N GLU A 33 -33.84 -14.71 31.94
CA GLU A 33 -34.03 -16.17 31.94
C GLU A 33 -35.03 -16.61 30.85
N PHE A 34 -36.06 -15.79 30.59
CA PHE A 34 -37.06 -16.03 29.55
C PHE A 34 -37.22 -14.78 28.68
N LEU A 35 -37.31 -15.00 27.37
CA LEU A 35 -37.54 -13.94 26.39
C LEU A 35 -38.82 -14.23 25.60
N THR A 36 -39.62 -13.20 25.38
CA THR A 36 -40.76 -13.30 24.47
C THR A 36 -40.28 -13.46 23.02
N ARG A 37 -41.11 -14.10 22.18
CA ARG A 37 -40.83 -14.21 20.73
C ARG A 37 -40.55 -12.85 20.09
N GLN A 38 -41.27 -11.81 20.51
CA GLN A 38 -41.11 -10.46 20.00
C GLN A 38 -39.74 -9.86 20.32
N GLU A 39 -39.24 -10.05 21.55
CA GLU A 39 -37.91 -9.57 21.97
C GLU A 39 -36.80 -10.27 21.20
N VAL A 40 -36.90 -11.59 21.02
CA VAL A 40 -35.93 -12.36 20.23
C VAL A 40 -35.85 -11.83 18.79
N LEU A 41 -37.00 -11.60 18.14
CA LEU A 41 -37.03 -11.09 16.76
C LEU A 41 -36.46 -9.67 16.67
N LYS A 42 -36.82 -8.78 17.59
CA LYS A 42 -36.27 -7.41 17.64
C LYS A 42 -34.75 -7.41 17.85
N ARG A 43 -34.25 -8.23 18.78
CA ARG A 43 -32.83 -8.42 19.07
C ARG A 43 -32.07 -8.93 17.85
N ARG A 44 -32.56 -9.98 17.20
CA ARG A 44 -31.94 -10.54 15.96
C ARG A 44 -31.93 -9.50 14.83
N SER A 45 -33.02 -8.77 14.63
CA SER A 45 -33.10 -7.71 13.62
C SER A 45 -32.09 -6.59 13.87
N ARG A 46 -31.93 -6.14 15.13
CA ARG A 46 -30.91 -5.12 15.48
C ARG A 46 -29.50 -5.63 15.19
N ARG A 47 -29.16 -6.84 15.67
CA ARG A 47 -27.84 -7.45 15.46
C ARG A 47 -27.49 -7.65 13.99
N ALA A 48 -28.46 -8.09 13.17
CA ALA A 48 -28.24 -8.24 11.74
C ALA A 48 -27.95 -6.89 11.05
N ARG A 49 -28.73 -5.84 11.37
CA ARG A 49 -28.51 -4.48 10.85
C ARG A 49 -27.15 -3.92 11.27
N GLN A 50 -26.77 -4.19 12.51
CA GLN A 50 -25.49 -3.77 13.04
C GLN A 50 -24.31 -4.48 12.37
N LEU A 51 -24.40 -5.79 12.19
CA LEU A 51 -23.40 -6.55 11.47
C LEU A 51 -23.21 -6.01 10.05
N ALA A 52 -24.31 -5.71 9.35
CA ALA A 52 -24.28 -5.09 8.03
C ALA A 52 -23.59 -3.71 8.04
N ARG A 53 -23.85 -2.88 9.06
CA ARG A 53 -23.17 -1.58 9.23
C ARG A 53 -21.66 -1.75 9.43
N CYS A 54 -21.24 -2.69 10.29
CA CYS A 54 -19.82 -2.97 10.54
C CYS A 54 -19.09 -3.43 9.27
N TYR A 55 -19.64 -4.41 8.54
CA TYR A 55 -19.02 -4.85 7.29
C TYR A 55 -18.97 -3.76 6.22
N LYS A 56 -20.00 -2.92 6.13
CA LYS A 56 -19.99 -1.76 5.23
C LYS A 56 -18.87 -0.78 5.61
N ALA A 57 -18.68 -0.50 6.90
CA ALA A 57 -17.60 0.36 7.37
C ALA A 57 -16.22 -0.23 7.03
N HIS A 58 -16.00 -1.52 7.30
CA HIS A 58 -14.76 -2.21 6.94
C HIS A 58 -14.49 -2.18 5.43
N TYR A 59 -15.51 -2.40 4.61
CA TYR A 59 -15.39 -2.30 3.16
C TYR A 59 -14.89 -0.92 2.73
N TRP A 60 -15.49 0.15 3.25
CA TRP A 60 -15.08 1.51 2.86
C TRP A 60 -13.67 1.84 3.34
N ALA A 61 -13.31 1.48 4.57
CA ALA A 61 -11.95 1.68 5.07
C ALA A 61 -10.91 0.98 4.18
N LEU A 62 -11.15 -0.29 3.83
CA LEU A 62 -10.28 -1.04 2.92
C LEU A 62 -10.19 -0.39 1.53
N MET A 63 -11.33 0.04 0.98
CA MET A 63 -11.36 0.66 -0.34
C MET A 63 -10.63 2.00 -0.38
N ASP A 64 -10.70 2.78 0.70
CA ASP A 64 -9.99 4.06 0.80
C ASP A 64 -8.47 3.84 0.88
N GLU A 65 -8.01 2.86 1.67
CA GLU A 65 -6.60 2.47 1.72
C GLU A 65 -6.10 1.96 0.36
N LEU A 66 -6.87 1.10 -0.31
CA LEU A 66 -6.50 0.55 -1.61
C LEU A 66 -6.37 1.66 -2.67
N LYS A 67 -7.30 2.61 -2.69
CA LYS A 67 -7.24 3.76 -3.61
C LYS A 67 -6.03 4.65 -3.32
N ALA A 68 -5.72 4.91 -2.04
CA ALA A 68 -4.55 5.67 -1.65
C ALA A 68 -3.25 5.01 -2.15
N LYS A 69 -3.10 3.70 -1.90
CA LYS A 69 -1.96 2.92 -2.38
C LYS A 69 -1.87 2.83 -3.89
N HIS A 70 -3.00 2.70 -4.58
CA HIS A 70 -3.02 2.71 -6.04
C HIS A 70 -2.61 4.07 -6.61
N LYS A 71 -3.04 5.18 -6.00
CA LYS A 71 -2.62 6.53 -6.39
C LYS A 71 -1.13 6.73 -6.15
N GLU A 72 -0.60 6.29 -5.01
CA GLU A 72 0.84 6.29 -4.72
C GLU A 72 1.61 5.47 -5.77
N TYR A 73 1.14 4.27 -6.09
CA TYR A 73 1.72 3.42 -7.14
C TYR A 73 1.71 4.12 -8.50
N TYR A 74 0.57 4.66 -8.92
CA TYR A 74 0.46 5.34 -10.20
C TYR A 74 1.33 6.62 -10.24
N TRP A 75 1.47 7.32 -9.12
CA TRP A 75 2.38 8.46 -9.04
C TRP A 75 3.86 8.04 -9.18
N LEU A 76 4.25 6.94 -8.55
CA LEU A 76 5.62 6.43 -8.55
C LEU A 76 5.99 5.67 -9.85
N TYR A 77 5.02 4.99 -10.47
CA TYR A 77 5.23 4.01 -11.54
C TYR A 77 4.28 4.17 -12.75
N GLY A 78 3.41 5.20 -12.78
CA GLY A 78 2.35 5.37 -13.80
C GLY A 78 2.86 5.70 -15.20
N LYS A 79 4.15 5.99 -15.36
CA LYS A 79 4.85 5.70 -16.61
C LYS A 79 5.37 4.29 -16.49
N SER A 80 4.80 3.37 -17.27
CA SER A 80 5.25 1.98 -17.39
C SER A 80 6.78 1.92 -17.23
N PRO A 81 7.33 1.14 -16.29
CA PRO A 81 8.78 0.96 -16.17
C PRO A 81 9.45 0.42 -17.45
N TYR A 82 8.66 0.04 -18.45
CA TYR A 82 9.11 -0.24 -19.80
C TYR A 82 9.55 1.08 -20.47
N LYS A 83 10.83 1.39 -20.35
CA LYS A 83 11.52 2.14 -21.40
C LYS A 83 11.86 1.12 -22.47
N ASP A 84 11.44 1.35 -23.70
CA ASP A 84 11.92 0.56 -24.82
C ASP A 84 13.46 0.61 -24.81
N GLU A 85 14.11 -0.55 -24.88
CA GLU A 85 15.58 -0.68 -24.83
C GLU A 85 16.27 -0.06 -26.07
N ASP A 86 15.50 0.58 -26.97
CA ASP A 86 15.97 1.25 -28.18
C ASP A 86 16.38 2.72 -27.97
N GLU A 87 16.24 3.30 -26.76
CA GLU A 87 16.70 4.68 -26.45
C GLU A 87 18.06 4.75 -25.71
N VAL A 88 18.80 3.63 -25.60
CA VAL A 88 20.16 3.60 -25.04
C VAL A 88 21.25 3.58 -26.12
N GLU A 89 21.08 4.38 -27.18
CA GLU A 89 22.20 4.78 -28.04
C GLU A 89 22.10 6.28 -28.38
N GLU A 90 22.21 7.18 -27.40
CA GLU A 90 22.76 8.54 -27.64
C GLU A 90 23.00 9.38 -26.36
N GLU A 91 23.70 8.85 -25.34
CA GLU A 91 24.16 9.72 -24.23
C GLU A 91 25.60 9.40 -23.79
N ASN A 92 26.53 9.44 -24.75
CA ASN A 92 27.93 9.78 -24.50
C ASN A 92 28.20 11.21 -25.01
N ALA A 93 27.58 12.20 -24.37
CA ALA A 93 27.95 13.60 -24.57
C ALA A 93 27.71 14.39 -23.28
N THR A 94 28.81 14.66 -22.58
CA THR A 94 29.02 15.73 -21.61
C THR A 94 28.06 16.92 -21.79
N GLY A 95 27.22 17.21 -20.79
CA GLY A 95 26.37 18.41 -20.86
C GLY A 95 25.38 18.60 -19.72
N ASN A 96 25.81 19.27 -18.67
CA ASN A 96 24.98 19.92 -17.66
C ASN A 96 23.73 20.61 -18.27
N ASN A 97 22.51 20.09 -18.06
CA ASN A 97 21.30 20.90 -18.23
C ASN A 97 20.17 20.52 -17.26
N ARG A 98 19.99 21.43 -16.30
CA ARG A 98 18.87 21.49 -15.39
C ARG A 98 17.62 21.96 -16.16
N ASN A 99 16.75 21.06 -16.60
CA ASN A 99 15.34 21.42 -16.78
C ASN A 99 14.41 20.22 -16.90
N CYS A 100 13.75 19.84 -15.81
CA CYS A 100 12.42 19.23 -15.89
C CYS A 100 11.46 20.18 -15.17
N ARG A 101 10.89 21.04 -16.00
CA ARG A 101 9.90 22.08 -15.75
C ARG A 101 8.86 21.66 -14.70
N ARG A 102 9.05 22.21 -13.51
CA ARG A 102 8.05 22.41 -12.45
C ARG A 102 6.78 23.03 -13.06
N LYS A 103 5.61 22.41 -12.86
CA LYS A 103 4.34 23.12 -12.91
C LYS A 103 3.83 23.21 -11.48
N GLU A 104 3.73 24.44 -11.02
CA GLU A 104 3.40 24.87 -9.67
C GLU A 104 1.96 24.52 -9.29
N GLY A 105 1.76 24.14 -8.03
CA GLY A 105 0.44 24.00 -7.45
C GLY A 105 0.48 23.45 -6.01
N ALA A 106 0.25 24.35 -5.06
CA ALA A 106 -0.10 24.13 -3.64
C ALA A 106 1.04 23.95 -2.62
N LYS A 107 1.21 25.02 -1.83
CA LYS A 107 1.85 25.06 -0.52
C LYS A 107 1.20 24.05 0.43
N GLY A 108 2.02 23.24 1.10
CA GLY A 108 1.68 22.47 2.28
C GLY A 108 2.99 22.03 2.94
N ASN A 109 3.25 22.56 4.12
CA ASN A 109 4.42 22.25 4.93
C ASN A 109 4.25 20.84 5.50
N ASP A 110 5.08 19.87 5.10
CA ASP A 110 5.25 18.61 5.83
C ASP A 110 6.71 18.18 5.70
N GLU A 111 7.40 18.25 6.83
CA GLU A 111 8.78 17.83 7.00
C GLU A 111 8.80 16.30 7.06
N GLY A 112 8.99 15.65 5.92
CA GLY A 112 9.13 14.20 5.92
C GLY A 112 9.24 13.60 4.53
N MET A 113 10.40 13.00 4.25
CA MET A 113 10.60 12.03 3.16
C MET A 113 10.87 12.59 1.76
N THR A 114 11.90 13.43 1.62
CA THR A 114 12.65 13.55 0.36
C THR A 114 13.83 12.56 0.34
N GLU A 115 13.55 11.27 0.53
CA GLU A 115 14.45 10.27 -0.02
C GLU A 115 14.04 10.13 -1.49
N THR A 116 14.69 10.93 -2.34
CA THR A 116 14.80 10.66 -3.77
C THR A 116 14.95 9.15 -3.90
N MET A 117 13.91 8.44 -4.34
CA MET A 117 13.97 6.98 -4.48
C MET A 117 15.13 6.70 -5.42
N GLU A 118 16.29 6.39 -4.85
CA GLU A 118 17.40 5.85 -5.59
C GLU A 118 16.81 4.68 -6.36
N ILE A 119 17.00 4.71 -7.67
CA ILE A 119 16.60 3.63 -8.55
C ILE A 119 17.20 2.35 -7.96
N ARG A 120 16.37 1.57 -7.25
CA ARG A 120 16.85 0.38 -6.53
C ARG A 120 17.46 -0.55 -7.57
N ARG A 121 18.74 -0.88 -7.37
CA ARG A 121 19.45 -1.83 -8.22
C ARG A 121 19.05 -3.24 -7.83
N CYS A 122 19.18 -4.16 -8.79
CA CYS A 122 19.01 -5.57 -8.52
C CYS A 122 19.98 -6.02 -7.42
N GLU A 123 19.47 -6.81 -6.49
CA GLU A 123 20.20 -7.31 -5.31
C GLU A 123 21.24 -8.40 -5.66
N VAL A 124 21.18 -8.97 -6.87
CA VAL A 124 22.19 -9.94 -7.31
C VAL A 124 23.54 -9.26 -7.46
N THR A 125 24.56 -9.84 -6.83
CA THR A 125 25.94 -9.35 -6.85
C THR A 125 26.45 -9.15 -8.27
N GLY A 126 26.88 -7.92 -8.58
CA GLY A 126 27.37 -7.57 -9.92
C GLY A 126 26.29 -7.20 -10.95
N CYS A 127 25.01 -7.31 -10.60
CA CYS A 127 23.93 -6.88 -11.49
C CYS A 127 23.76 -5.36 -11.44
N LYS A 128 23.89 -4.70 -12.60
CA LYS A 128 23.67 -3.24 -12.73
C LYS A 128 22.25 -2.90 -13.16
N ALA A 129 21.42 -3.90 -13.45
CA ALA A 129 20.05 -3.69 -13.87
C ALA A 129 19.20 -3.12 -12.73
N LYS A 130 18.20 -2.32 -13.09
CA LYS A 130 17.20 -1.80 -12.18
C LYS A 130 16.30 -2.92 -11.66
N ALA A 131 16.04 -2.93 -10.36
CA ALA A 131 15.06 -3.83 -9.77
C ALA A 131 13.64 -3.48 -10.24
N MET A 132 12.80 -4.50 -10.47
CA MET A 132 11.41 -4.28 -10.83
C MET A 132 10.64 -3.70 -9.64
N ALA A 133 9.53 -3.00 -9.91
CA ALA A 133 8.68 -2.41 -8.88
C ALA A 133 8.26 -3.47 -7.85
N LEU A 134 8.36 -3.13 -6.56
CA LEU A 134 8.02 -4.01 -5.42
C LEU A 134 8.85 -5.30 -5.33
N THR A 135 10.00 -5.37 -6.00
CA THR A 135 10.92 -6.49 -5.94
C THR A 135 12.36 -5.98 -5.71
N SER A 136 13.24 -6.84 -5.21
CA SER A 136 14.67 -6.54 -5.13
C SER A 136 15.46 -7.04 -6.36
N TYR A 137 14.80 -7.65 -7.35
CA TYR A 137 15.44 -8.28 -8.51
C TYR A 137 15.02 -7.63 -9.83
N CYS A 138 15.90 -7.65 -10.83
CA CYS A 138 15.55 -7.24 -12.20
C CYS A 138 14.74 -8.34 -12.90
N HIS A 139 14.18 -8.03 -14.08
CA HIS A 139 13.38 -8.99 -14.85
C HIS A 139 14.17 -10.26 -15.23
N ALA A 140 15.46 -10.16 -15.54
CA ALA A 140 16.26 -11.35 -15.83
C ALA A 140 16.42 -12.26 -14.60
N HIS A 141 16.74 -11.69 -13.44
CA HIS A 141 16.99 -12.47 -12.22
C HIS A 141 15.70 -12.97 -11.56
N ILE A 142 14.57 -12.27 -11.72
CA ILE A 142 13.30 -12.78 -11.21
C ILE A 142 12.85 -14.02 -12.01
N LEU A 143 13.13 -14.06 -13.31
CA LEU A 143 12.84 -15.24 -14.14
C LEU A 143 13.77 -16.42 -13.85
N SER A 144 14.94 -16.19 -13.23
CA SER A 144 15.85 -17.24 -12.78
C SER A 144 15.39 -17.94 -11.49
N ASP A 145 14.44 -17.37 -10.74
CA ASP A 145 13.94 -18.00 -9.51
C ASP A 145 12.97 -19.14 -9.83
N SER A 146 13.37 -20.36 -9.46
CA SER A 146 12.57 -21.58 -9.60
C SER A 146 11.19 -21.54 -8.92
N LYS A 147 10.99 -20.69 -7.92
CA LYS A 147 9.71 -20.55 -7.19
C LYS A 147 8.78 -19.50 -7.81
N GLN A 148 9.28 -18.74 -8.77
CA GLN A 148 8.56 -17.65 -9.42
C GLN A 148 7.48 -18.22 -10.37
N LYS A 149 6.23 -17.75 -10.23
CA LYS A 149 5.09 -18.16 -11.09
C LYS A 149 4.33 -17.00 -11.75
N LEU A 150 4.68 -15.76 -11.43
CA LEU A 150 3.93 -14.55 -11.84
C LEU A 150 4.46 -13.93 -13.13
N TYR A 151 5.73 -14.14 -13.48
CA TYR A 151 6.40 -13.48 -14.60
C TYR A 151 6.74 -14.55 -15.64
N LYS A 152 6.62 -14.18 -16.90
CA LYS A 152 6.95 -15.05 -18.02
C LYS A 152 7.85 -14.28 -18.97
N GLY A 153 9.00 -14.86 -19.32
CA GLY A 153 9.86 -14.30 -20.35
C GLY A 153 9.10 -14.20 -21.68
N CYS A 154 9.35 -13.12 -22.42
CA CYS A 154 8.81 -12.99 -23.77
C CYS A 154 9.49 -14.02 -24.68
N SER A 155 8.71 -14.90 -25.30
CA SER A 155 9.20 -15.87 -26.31
C SER A 155 9.04 -15.35 -27.74
N TYR A 156 8.70 -14.07 -27.91
CA TYR A 156 8.50 -13.48 -29.23
C TYR A 156 9.86 -13.19 -29.87
N CYS A 157 10.16 -13.89 -30.96
CA CYS A 157 11.35 -13.62 -31.76
C CYS A 157 11.09 -12.39 -32.63
N ILE A 158 11.69 -11.25 -32.30
CA ILE A 158 11.73 -10.11 -33.22
C ILE A 158 12.68 -10.52 -34.36
N LYS A 159 12.12 -10.77 -35.55
CA LYS A 159 12.93 -10.93 -36.77
C LYS A 159 13.64 -9.60 -37.04
N ARG A 160 14.98 -9.63 -37.03
CA ARG A 160 15.81 -8.55 -37.57
C ARG A 160 15.75 -8.56 -39.10
#